data_AF-A0A845YSR6-F1
#
_entry.id   AF-A0A845YSR6-F1
#
_cell.length_a   1.000
_cell.length_b   1.000
_cell.length_c   1.000
_cell.angle_alpha   90.00
_cell.angle_beta   90.00
_cell.angle_gamma   90.00
#
_symmetry.space_group_name_H-M   'P 1'
#
loop_
_entity.id
_entity.type
_entity.pdbx_description
1 polymer ?
#
loop_
_entity_poly.entity_id
_entity_poly.type
_entity_poly.pdbx_seq_one_letter_code
_entity_poly.pdbx_strand_id
1 'polypeptide(L)' 'MFFSVVIPTYNRKPILEKCLRALENQDYDRPIIDYEVIVVDDGSTDDTIPWLETEAKEFPHVQLFSQ' A
#
# COMPACT_ATOMS: atom_id res chain seq x y z
N MET A 1 12.38 14.80 -3.62
CA MET A 1 12.87 13.43 -3.92
C MET A 1 11.65 12.56 -4.15
N PHE A 2 11.74 11.56 -5.02
CA PHE A 2 10.67 10.59 -5.28
C PHE A 2 10.99 9.28 -4.56
N PHE A 3 9.97 8.62 -3.99
CA PHE A 3 10.13 7.34 -3.29
C PHE A 3 9.23 6.27 -3.90
N SER A 4 9.77 5.06 -4.03
CA SER A 4 8.99 3.85 -4.32
C SER A 4 9.04 2.95 -3.09
N VAL A 5 7.88 2.67 -2.49
CA VAL A 5 7.75 1.81 -1.32
C VAL A 5 7.20 0.46 -1.76
N VAL A 6 7.99 -0.61 -1.64
CA VAL A 6 7.58 -1.96 -2.07
C VAL A 6 7.18 -2.77 -0.84
N ILE A 7 5.96 -3.31 -0.84
CA ILE A 7 5.37 -4.05 0.28
C ILE A 7 4.94 -5.45 -0.19
N PRO A 8 5.74 -6.50 0.07
CA PRO A 8 5.27 -7.87 -0.09
C PRO A 8 4.29 -8.24 1.02
N THR A 9 3.19 -8.92 0.68
CA THR A 9 2.14 -9.31 1.63
C THR A 9 1.56 -10.69 1.31
N TYR A 10 1.13 -11.41 2.35
CA TYR A 10 0.41 -12.69 2.27
C TYR A 10 -0.48 -12.88 3.49
N ASN A 11 -1.80 -12.83 3.32
CA ASN A 11 -2.80 -12.95 4.39
C ASN A 11 -2.60 -11.96 5.56
N ARG A 12 -2.37 -10.68 5.23
CA ARG A 12 -2.02 -9.63 6.22
C ARG A 12 -2.91 -8.39 6.20
N LYS A 13 -4.15 -8.47 5.70
CA LYS A 13 -5.07 -7.33 5.61
C LYS A 13 -5.01 -6.35 6.81
N PRO A 14 -5.14 -6.78 8.08
CA PRO A 14 -5.18 -5.82 9.20
C PRO A 14 -3.87 -5.04 9.43
N ILE A 15 -2.73 -5.62 9.03
CA ILE A 15 -1.42 -4.98 9.16
C ILE A 15 -1.16 -4.10 7.95
N LEU A 16 -1.51 -4.58 6.76
CA LEU A 16 -1.38 -3.84 5.52
C LEU A 16 -2.20 -2.53 5.57
N GLU A 17 -3.44 -2.61 6.04
CA GLU A 17 -4.29 -1.43 6.23
C GLU A 17 -3.64 -0.38 7.13
N LYS A 18 -3.11 -0.79 8.29
CA LYS A 18 -2.42 0.13 9.20
C LYS A 18 -1.19 0.74 8.56
N CYS A 19 -0.46 -0.04 7.78
CA CYS A 19 0.74 0.41 7.07
C CYS A 19 0.39 1.47 6.01
N LEU A 20 -0.60 1.20 5.16
CA LEU A 20 -1.03 2.13 4.10
C LEU A 20 -1.58 3.44 4.70
N ARG A 21 -2.46 3.37 5.71
CA ARG A 21 -2.94 4.57 6.41
C ARG A 21 -1.83 5.36 7.09
N ALA A 22 -0.78 4.69 7.58
CA ALA A 22 0.39 5.38 8.15
C ALA A 22 1.21 6.09 7.05
N LEU A 23 1.33 5.49 5.85
CA LEU A 23 2.00 6.11 4.71
C LEU A 23 1.25 7.37 4.23
N GLU A 24 -0.08 7.39 4.29
CA GLU A 24 -0.86 8.62 4.00
C GLU A 24 -0.60 9.76 4.99
N ASN A 25 -0.13 9.45 6.19
CA ASN A 25 0.08 10.41 7.28
C ASN A 25 1.57 10.57 7.64
N GLN A 26 2.47 10.52 6.65
CA GLN A 26 3.91 10.74 6.89
C GLN A 26 4.19 12.21 7.21
N ASP A 27 4.92 12.42 8.30
CA ASP A 27 5.51 13.71 8.67
C ASP A 27 7.01 13.64 8.33
N TYR A 28 7.43 14.34 7.27
CA TYR A 28 8.81 14.34 6.81
C TYR A 28 9.31 15.77 6.60
N ASP A 29 10.43 16.11 7.24
CA ASP A 29 11.00 17.46 7.29
C ASP A 29 11.48 18.02 5.93
N ARG A 30 11.46 17.20 4.87
CA ARG A 30 11.83 17.63 3.51
C ARG A 30 10.63 17.49 2.59
N PRO A 31 10.49 18.36 1.57
CA PRO A 31 9.43 18.21 0.59
C PRO A 31 9.58 16.87 -0.15
N ILE A 32 8.70 15.93 0.20
CA ILE A 32 8.38 14.79 -0.66
C ILE A 32 7.65 15.38 -1.85
N ILE A 33 8.23 15.21 -3.03
CA ILE A 33 7.62 15.75 -4.25
C ILE A 33 6.48 14.84 -4.67
N ASP A 34 6.69 13.52 -4.56
CA ASP A 34 5.71 12.48 -4.80
C ASP A 34 6.24 11.12 -4.29
N TYR A 35 5.38 10.12 -4.14
CA TYR A 35 5.75 8.72 -3.87
C TYR A 35 4.74 7.72 -4.44
N GLU A 36 5.20 6.50 -4.69
CA GLU A 36 4.36 5.36 -5.07
C GLU A 36 4.49 4.23 -4.06
N VAL A 37 3.44 3.42 -3.96
CA VAL A 37 3.43 2.23 -3.13
C VAL A 37 3.08 1.02 -4.00
N ILE A 38 3.97 0.04 -4.02
CA ILE A 38 3.83 -1.19 -4.82
C ILE A 38 3.55 -2.33 -3.85
N VAL A 39 2.30 -2.79 -3.79
CA VAL A 39 1.91 -3.96 -3.01
C VAL A 39 2.07 -5.20 -3.87
N VAL A 40 2.88 -6.15 -3.41
CA VAL A 40 3.08 -7.44 -4.07
C VAL A 40 2.41 -8.52 -3.24
N ASP A 41 1.28 -9.03 -3.71
CA ASP A 41 0.54 -10.09 -3.05
C ASP A 41 1.00 -11.48 -3.52
N ASP A 42 1.41 -12.32 -2.56
CA ASP A 42 1.94 -13.67 -2.79
C ASP A 42 0.84 -14.75 -2.71
N GLY A 43 -0.31 -14.49 -3.35
CA GLY A 43 -1.43 -15.42 -3.41
C GLY A 43 -2.26 -15.47 -2.12
N SER A 44 -2.57 -14.30 -1.54
CA SER A 44 -3.44 -14.22 -0.37
C SER A 44 -4.80 -14.86 -0.64
N THR A 45 -5.28 -15.59 0.36
CA THR A 45 -6.59 -16.26 0.36
C THR A 45 -7.58 -15.61 1.32
N ASP A 46 -7.15 -14.58 2.05
CA ASP A 46 -8.00 -13.73 2.86
C ASP A 46 -8.55 -12.53 2.07
N ASP A 47 -9.19 -11.60 2.77
CA ASP A 47 -9.78 -10.41 2.17
C ASP A 47 -8.75 -9.34 1.75
N THR A 48 -7.44 -9.63 1.70
CA THR A 48 -6.41 -8.63 1.37
C THR A 48 -6.64 -8.00 -0.01
N ILE A 49 -6.81 -8.81 -1.07
CA ILE A 49 -7.02 -8.30 -2.43
C ILE A 49 -8.36 -7.57 -2.58
N PRO A 50 -9.53 -8.17 -2.23
CA PRO A 50 -10.82 -7.50 -2.43
C PRO A 50 -10.94 -6.19 -1.64
N TRP A 51 -10.29 -6.13 -0.47
CA TRP A 51 -10.22 -4.91 0.33
C TRP A 51 -9.40 -3.81 -0.38
N LEU A 52 -8.19 -4.13 -0.88
CA LEU A 52 -7.37 -3.17 -1.63
C LEU A 52 -8.09 -2.61 -2.86
N GLU A 53 -8.80 -3.47 -3.60
CA GLU A 53 -9.58 -3.04 -4.78
C GLU A 53 -10.73 -2.10 -4.39
N THR A 54 -11.39 -2.37 -3.26
CA THR A 54 -12.48 -1.52 -2.75
C THR A 54 -11.97 -0.15 -2.30
N GLU A 55 -10.79 -0.11 -1.67
CA GLU A 55 -10.18 1.11 -1.13
C GLU A 55 -9.21 1.82 -2.09
N ALA A 56 -9.19 1.45 -3.38
CA ALA A 56 -8.30 2.06 -4.38
C ALA A 56 -8.46 3.59 -4.49
N LYS A 57 -9.62 4.13 -4.08
CA LYS A 57 -9.86 5.59 -4.00
C LYS A 57 -9.23 6.24 -2.77
N GLU A 58 -9.10 5.51 -1.66
CA GLU A 58 -8.41 5.99 -0.45
C GLU A 58 -6.90 6.04 -0.70
N PHE A 59 -6.35 5.10 -1.47
CA PHE A 59 -4.92 4.97 -1.72
C PHE A 59 -4.57 5.16 -3.22
N PRO A 60 -4.66 6.39 -3.77
CA PRO A 60 -4.54 6.63 -5.22
C PRO A 60 -3.15 6.35 -5.81
N HIS A 61 -2.12 6.24 -4.98
CA HIS A 61 -0.74 5.96 -5.39
C HIS A 61 -0.32 4.51 -5.09
N VAL A 62 -1.24 3.66 -4.64
CA VAL A 62 -1.01 2.22 -4.44
C VAL A 62 -1.26 1.46 -5.74
N GLN A 63 -0.32 0.60 -6.10
CA GLN A 63 -0.42 -0.35 -7.20
C GLN A 63 -0.32 -1.77 -6.66
N LEU A 64 -1.28 -2.62 -7.00
CA LEU A 64 -1.32 -4.03 -6.61
C LEU A 64 -0.78 -4.91 -7.74
N PHE A 65 0.18 -5.78 -7.39
CA PHE A 65 0.66 -6.88 -8.21
C PHE A 65 0.39 -8.19 -7.47
N SER A 66 -0.42 -9.07 -8.05
CA SER A 66 -0.71 -10.40 -7.49
C SER A 66 -0.11 -11.49 -8.36
N GLN A 67 0.46 -12.54 -7.76
CA GLN A 67 0.85 -13.79 -8.45
C GLN A 67 -0.29 -14.79 -8.58
#